data_AF-A0AB36TH36-F1
#
_entry.id   AF-A0AB36TH36-F1
#
_cell.length_a   1.000
_cell.length_b   1.000
_cell.length_c   1.000
_cell.angle_alpha   90.00
_cell.angle_beta   90.00
_cell.angle_gamma   90.00
#
_symmetry.space_group_name_H-M   'P 1'
#
loop_
_entity.id
_entity.type
_entity.pdbx_description
1 polymer ?
#
loop_
_entity_poly.entity_id
_entity_poly.type
_entity_poly.pdbx_seq_one_letter_code
_entity_poly.pdbx_strand_id
1 'polypeptide(L)'
;MSDSILKLIPSIPSFIPNSTAQIALMEYLNSIFSNTKIKISITNNIEFIDCGENFQEVVCPYCKQPLNMEWWGETMSILYEKHFIEAFFELPCCSQTTQIFDLIYKENCGFSKFVIEVFNPEIKLTVPQLSELEKILGCELKVINAYY
;
A
#
# COMPACT_ATOMS: atom_id res chain seq x y z
N MET A 1 -4.74 23.10 4.13
CA MET A 1 -4.77 22.23 5.31
C MET A 1 -4.23 20.92 4.83
N SER A 2 -3.19 20.42 5.49
CA SER A 2 -2.58 19.15 5.12
C SER A 2 -3.28 18.01 5.85
N ASP A 3 -3.48 16.88 5.18
CA ASP A 3 -4.05 15.66 5.75
C ASP A 3 -2.97 14.59 5.88
N SER A 4 -2.81 14.05 7.08
CA SER A 4 -2.00 12.85 7.33
C SER A 4 -2.90 11.63 7.35
N ILE A 5 -2.62 10.65 6.50
CA ILE A 5 -3.45 9.44 6.39
C ILE A 5 -2.57 8.22 6.62
N LEU A 6 -2.92 7.42 7.63
CA LEU A 6 -2.36 6.09 7.82
C LEU A 6 -3.15 5.12 6.95
N LYS A 7 -2.48 4.51 5.97
CA LYS A 7 -3.05 3.49 5.11
C LYS A 7 -2.48 2.12 5.48
N LEU A 8 -3.36 1.12 5.62
CA LEU A 8 -2.98 -0.28 5.84
C LEU A 8 -3.49 -1.11 4.66
N ILE A 9 -2.60 -1.90 4.07
CA ILE A 9 -2.93 -2.78 2.95
C ILE A 9 -2.36 -4.19 3.18
N PRO A 10 -3.01 -5.25 2.68
CA PRO A 10 -2.42 -6.58 2.68
C PRO A 10 -1.11 -6.63 1.90
N SER A 11 -0.16 -7.46 2.34
CA SER A 11 1.09 -7.71 1.61
C SER A 11 0.85 -8.33 0.23
N ILE A 12 -0.27 -9.04 0.05
CA ILE A 12 -0.70 -9.62 -1.23
C ILE A 12 -1.74 -8.68 -1.86
N PRO A 13 -1.45 -8.00 -2.99
CA PRO A 13 -2.31 -6.95 -3.54
C PRO A 13 -3.75 -7.37 -3.88
N SER A 14 -3.96 -8.63 -4.25
CA SER A 14 -5.28 -9.15 -4.62
C SER A 14 -6.12 -9.64 -3.43
N PHE A 15 -5.54 -9.70 -2.24
CA PHE A 15 -6.21 -10.24 -1.06
C PHE A 15 -7.31 -9.31 -0.56
N ILE A 16 -8.50 -9.87 -0.36
CA ILE A 16 -9.65 -9.18 0.24
C ILE A 16 -10.11 -10.01 1.43
N PRO A 17 -9.99 -9.49 2.67
CA PRO A 17 -10.50 -10.16 3.85
C PRO A 17 -12.02 -10.41 3.74
N ASN A 18 -12.53 -11.50 4.33
CA ASN A 18 -13.98 -11.74 4.35
C ASN A 18 -14.71 -10.73 5.25
N SER A 19 -16.04 -10.67 5.15
CA SER A 19 -16.86 -9.69 5.88
C SER A 19 -16.71 -9.79 7.40
N THR A 20 -16.61 -11.00 7.96
CA THR A 20 -16.41 -11.21 9.40
C THR A 20 -15.09 -10.61 9.88
N ALA A 21 -14.00 -10.83 9.14
CA ALA A 21 -12.70 -10.25 9.43
C ALA A 21 -12.72 -8.72 9.32
N GLN A 22 -13.41 -8.16 8.32
CA GLN A 22 -13.54 -6.71 8.16
C GLN A 22 -14.32 -6.05 9.32
N ILE A 23 -15.36 -6.71 9.84
CA ILE A 23 -16.12 -6.21 11.00
C ILE A 23 -15.24 -6.22 12.26
N ALA A 24 -14.61 -7.35 12.55
CA ALA A 24 -13.72 -7.49 13.72
C ALA A 24 -12.54 -6.50 13.67
N LEU A 25 -11.99 -6.29 12.47
CA LEU A 25 -10.98 -5.29 12.20
C LEU A 25 -11.45 -3.88 12.57
N MET A 26 -12.64 -3.48 12.10
CA MET A 26 -13.18 -2.15 12.39
C MET A 26 -13.45 -1.97 13.88
N GLU A 27 -13.96 -2.98 14.58
CA GLU A 27 -14.15 -2.94 16.03
C GLU A 27 -12.81 -2.71 16.75
N TYR A 28 -11.77 -3.43 16.37
CA TYR A 28 -10.44 -3.28 16.95
C TYR A 28 -9.82 -1.91 16.65
N LEU A 29 -9.91 -1.42 15.40
CA LEU A 29 -9.39 -0.10 15.04
C LEU A 29 -10.11 1.03 15.79
N ASN A 30 -11.44 0.94 15.96
CA ASN A 30 -12.20 1.93 16.74
C ASN A 30 -11.81 1.91 18.23
N SER A 31 -11.37 0.76 18.76
CA SER A 31 -10.85 0.69 20.14
C SER A 31 -9.50 1.39 20.31
N ILE A 32 -8.70 1.46 19.24
CA ILE A 32 -7.39 2.12 19.22
C ILE A 32 -7.54 3.63 18.93
N PHE A 33 -8.25 3.96 17.86
CA PHE A 33 -8.38 5.31 17.34
C PHE A 33 -9.73 5.92 17.75
N SER A 34 -9.78 6.44 18.98
CA SER A 34 -10.98 7.13 19.48
C SER A 34 -11.27 8.38 18.66
N ASN A 35 -12.51 8.57 18.21
CA ASN A 35 -12.99 9.72 17.44
C ASN A 35 -12.24 10.01 16.13
N THR A 36 -11.47 9.05 15.61
CA THR A 36 -10.77 9.21 14.33
C THR A 36 -11.63 8.63 13.20
N LYS A 37 -11.67 9.31 12.05
CA LYS A 37 -12.37 8.78 10.89
C LYS A 37 -11.58 7.61 10.31
N ILE A 38 -12.22 6.45 10.23
CA ILE A 38 -11.67 5.24 9.61
C ILE A 38 -12.55 4.88 8.40
N LYS A 39 -11.93 4.52 7.28
CA LYS A 39 -12.61 4.10 6.06
C LYS A 39 -11.98 2.82 5.54
N ILE A 40 -12.82 1.87 5.12
CA ILE A 40 -12.40 0.73 4.32
C ILE A 40 -12.83 0.99 2.88
N SER A 41 -11.91 0.82 1.94
CA SER A 41 -12.20 0.88 0.51
C SER A 41 -11.81 -0.45 -0.14
N ILE A 42 -12.73 -0.97 -0.97
CA ILE A 42 -12.50 -2.19 -1.76
C ILE A 42 -12.74 -1.85 -3.23
N THR A 43 -11.80 -2.23 -4.08
CA THR A 43 -11.85 -2.00 -5.52
C THR A 43 -11.90 -3.32 -6.28
N ASN A 44 -12.48 -3.30 -7.48
CA ASN A 44 -12.52 -4.49 -8.35
C ASN A 44 -11.12 -4.90 -8.84
N ASN A 45 -10.28 -3.89 -9.05
CA ASN A 45 -8.92 -4.00 -9.60
C ASN A 45 -7.88 -3.60 -8.57
N ILE A 46 -6.65 -4.09 -8.73
CA ILE A 46 -5.54 -3.64 -7.89
C ILE A 46 -5.30 -2.15 -8.18
N GLU A 47 -5.18 -1.35 -7.14
CA GLU A 47 -4.88 0.08 -7.23
C GLU A 47 -3.51 0.37 -6.64
N PHE A 48 -2.88 1.44 -7.09
CA PHE A 48 -1.69 1.97 -6.44
C PHE A 48 -2.07 2.80 -5.22
N ILE A 49 -1.44 2.48 -4.10
CA ILE A 49 -1.66 3.12 -2.82
C ILE A 49 -0.40 3.93 -2.51
N ASP A 50 -0.49 5.23 -2.78
CA ASP A 50 0.62 6.17 -2.68
C ASP A 50 0.76 6.73 -1.25
N CYS A 51 1.96 7.27 -0.97
CA CYS A 51 2.29 7.98 0.26
C CYS A 51 2.22 9.52 0.11
N GLY A 52 1.57 10.03 -0.95
CA GLY A 52 1.43 11.47 -1.21
C GLY A 52 2.77 12.18 -1.37
N GLU A 53 2.92 13.34 -0.73
CA GLU A 53 4.14 14.17 -0.75
C GLU A 53 5.38 13.44 -0.19
N ASN A 54 5.20 12.35 0.56
CA ASN A 54 6.32 11.54 1.03
C ASN A 54 7.00 10.79 -0.12
N PHE A 55 6.38 10.68 -1.29
CA PHE A 55 6.95 9.89 -2.38
C PHE A 55 8.28 10.47 -2.88
N GLN A 56 9.36 9.68 -2.77
CA GLN A 56 10.72 10.13 -3.10
C GLN A 56 11.29 9.43 -4.34
N GLU A 57 11.51 8.13 -4.24
CA GLU A 57 12.30 7.39 -5.22
C GLU A 57 11.86 5.93 -5.29
N VAL A 58 11.95 5.38 -6.50
CA VAL A 58 11.75 3.96 -6.80
C VAL A 58 13.09 3.34 -7.20
N VAL A 59 13.43 2.22 -6.59
CA VAL A 59 14.75 1.60 -6.70
C VAL A 59 14.62 0.17 -7.24
N CYS A 60 15.57 -0.21 -8.09
CA CYS A 60 15.68 -1.57 -8.62
C CYS A 60 15.94 -2.58 -7.49
N PRO A 61 15.16 -3.65 -7.37
CA PRO A 61 15.38 -4.66 -6.33
C PRO A 61 16.66 -5.47 -6.52
N TYR A 62 17.21 -5.54 -7.75
CA TYR A 62 18.39 -6.35 -8.08
C TYR A 62 19.70 -5.58 -7.99
N CYS A 63 19.87 -4.51 -8.78
CA CYS A 63 21.11 -3.74 -8.79
C CYS A 63 21.13 -2.56 -7.81
N LYS A 64 20.01 -2.31 -7.11
CA LYS A 64 19.84 -1.23 -6.12
C LYS A 64 20.05 0.19 -6.66
N GLN A 65 20.10 0.35 -7.98
CA GLN A 65 20.15 1.67 -8.60
C GLN A 65 18.76 2.33 -8.60
N PRO A 66 18.70 3.66 -8.39
CA PRO A 66 17.51 4.45 -8.66
C PRO A 66 16.98 4.22 -10.07
N LEU A 67 15.67 4.09 -10.19
CA LEU A 67 15.00 4.04 -11.48
C LEU A 67 14.66 5.46 -11.93
N ASN A 68 14.74 5.69 -13.23
CA ASN A 68 14.32 6.95 -13.81
C ASN A 68 12.81 7.14 -13.59
N MET A 69 12.42 8.30 -13.05
CA MET A 69 11.04 8.58 -12.65
C MET A 69 10.08 8.77 -13.85
N GLU A 70 10.57 9.27 -14.97
CA GLU A 70 9.79 9.40 -16.21
C GLU A 70 9.46 8.01 -16.76
N TRP A 71 10.47 7.14 -16.89
CA TRP A 71 10.29 5.74 -17.27
C TRP A 71 9.35 4.99 -16.31
N TRP A 72 9.51 5.20 -15.00
CA TRP A 72 8.63 4.57 -14.01
C TRP A 72 7.18 5.05 -14.17
N GLY A 73 6.97 6.35 -14.38
CA GLY A 73 5.63 6.94 -14.60
C GLY A 73 4.95 6.43 -15.87
N GLU A 74 5.69 6.28 -16.97
CA GLU A 74 5.18 5.68 -18.21
C GLU A 74 4.80 4.20 -18.00
N THR A 75 5.70 3.44 -17.37
CA THR A 75 5.45 2.02 -17.04
C THR A 75 4.22 1.88 -16.16
N MET A 76 4.09 2.73 -15.15
CA MET A 76 2.95 2.77 -14.25
C MET A 76 1.64 3.06 -14.98
N SER A 77 1.64 4.04 -15.89
CA SER A 77 0.45 4.40 -16.68
C SER A 77 -0.02 3.23 -17.56
N ILE A 78 0.91 2.58 -18.26
CA ILE A 78 0.63 1.40 -19.10
C ILE A 78 0.04 0.25 -18.26
N LEU A 79 0.59 0.01 -17.07
CA LEU A 79 0.14 -1.06 -16.19
C LEU A 79 -1.20 -0.75 -15.53
N TYR A 80 -1.46 0.51 -15.20
CA TYR A 80 -2.72 0.98 -14.65
C TYR A 80 -3.89 0.73 -15.63
N GLU A 81 -3.70 1.01 -16.92
CA GLU A 81 -4.69 0.70 -17.97
C GLU A 81 -5.01 -0.79 -18.05
N LYS A 82 -4.04 -1.64 -17.69
CA LYS A 82 -4.19 -3.10 -17.63
C LYS A 82 -4.60 -3.61 -16.25
N HIS A 83 -4.94 -2.73 -15.32
CA HIS A 83 -5.33 -3.08 -13.94
C HIS A 83 -4.27 -3.90 -13.20
N PHE A 84 -3.00 -3.71 -13.57
CA PHE A 84 -1.83 -4.44 -13.07
C PHE A 84 -1.92 -5.97 -13.24
N ILE A 85 -2.70 -6.45 -14.21
CA ILE A 85 -2.70 -7.86 -14.62
C ILE A 85 -1.40 -8.14 -15.39
N GLU A 86 -0.70 -9.23 -15.03
CA GLU A 86 0.56 -9.63 -15.67
C GLU A 86 1.60 -8.50 -15.72
N ALA A 87 1.78 -7.79 -14.61
CA ALA A 87 2.59 -6.58 -14.50
C ALA A 87 4.12 -6.79 -14.57
N PHE A 88 4.59 -7.69 -15.44
CA PHE A 88 5.99 -7.98 -15.68
C PHE A 88 6.59 -7.06 -16.74
N PHE A 89 7.80 -6.58 -16.50
CA PHE A 89 8.59 -5.79 -17.45
C PHE A 89 10.08 -6.00 -17.19
N GLU A 90 10.89 -5.62 -18.17
CA GLU A 90 12.35 -5.60 -18.04
C GLU A 90 12.82 -4.25 -17.47
N LEU A 91 13.73 -4.32 -16.50
CA LEU A 91 14.30 -3.13 -15.88
C LEU A 91 15.37 -2.49 -16.77
N PRO A 92 15.34 -1.17 -17.00
CA PRO A 92 16.26 -0.50 -17.93
C PRO A 92 17.71 -0.47 -17.42
N CYS A 93 17.92 -0.64 -16.10
CA CYS A 93 19.23 -0.55 -15.46
C CYS A 93 20.04 -1.85 -15.51
N CYS A 94 19.38 -3.02 -15.57
CA CYS A 94 20.06 -4.31 -15.45
C CYS A 94 19.41 -5.45 -16.27
N SER A 95 18.36 -5.14 -17.04
CA SER A 95 17.62 -6.07 -17.89
C SER A 95 17.00 -7.26 -17.15
N GLN A 96 16.89 -7.19 -15.82
CA GLN A 96 16.16 -8.19 -15.04
C GLN A 96 14.65 -7.99 -15.21
N THR A 97 13.92 -9.09 -15.35
CA THR A 97 12.45 -9.07 -15.35
C THR A 97 11.92 -9.00 -13.92
N THR A 98 10.95 -8.13 -13.68
CA THR A 98 10.32 -7.95 -12.36
C THR A 98 8.86 -7.57 -12.52
N GLN A 99 8.11 -7.63 -11.41
CA GLN A 99 6.81 -6.97 -11.33
C GLN A 99 6.93 -5.58 -10.73
N ILE A 100 5.96 -4.71 -11.02
CA ILE A 100 5.93 -3.35 -10.45
C ILE A 100 5.80 -3.38 -8.92
N PHE A 101 5.14 -4.41 -8.41
CA PHE A 101 4.93 -4.65 -6.98
C PHE A 101 6.22 -4.98 -6.22
N ASP A 102 7.25 -5.47 -6.94
CA ASP A 102 8.52 -5.92 -6.36
C ASP A 102 9.60 -4.83 -6.38
N LEU A 103 9.30 -3.66 -6.97
CA LEU A 103 10.19 -2.50 -6.90
C LEU A 103 10.32 -2.02 -5.45
N ILE A 104 11.47 -1.43 -5.14
CA ILE A 104 11.71 -0.87 -3.81
C ILE A 104 11.24 0.58 -3.83
N TYR A 105 10.12 0.85 -3.15
CA TYR A 105 9.64 2.20 -2.89
C TYR A 105 10.26 2.68 -1.58
N LYS A 106 11.09 3.74 -1.63
CA LYS A 106 11.87 4.18 -0.45
C LYS A 106 10.99 4.65 0.71
N GLU A 107 9.89 5.32 0.39
CA GLU A 107 8.77 5.46 1.32
C GLU A 107 7.75 4.38 1.01
N ASN A 108 7.11 3.83 2.05
CA ASN A 108 6.17 2.72 1.89
C ASN A 108 5.00 3.18 1.01
N CYS A 109 5.05 2.85 -0.28
CA CYS A 109 3.91 2.76 -1.19
C CYS A 109 3.57 1.28 -1.40
N GLY A 110 2.42 1.02 -2.01
CA GLY A 110 2.10 -0.35 -2.38
C GLY A 110 0.93 -0.45 -3.33
N PHE A 111 0.43 -1.68 -3.46
CA PHE A 111 -0.63 -2.01 -4.39
C PHE A 111 -1.64 -2.89 -3.68
N SER A 112 -2.92 -2.59 -3.82
CA SER A 112 -3.96 -3.37 -3.17
C SER A 112 -5.34 -3.17 -3.76
N LYS A 113 -6.19 -4.18 -3.64
CA LYS A 113 -7.66 -4.06 -3.80
C LYS A 113 -8.37 -3.61 -2.52
N PHE A 114 -7.75 -3.85 -1.37
CA PHE A 114 -8.31 -3.58 -0.05
C PHE A 114 -7.41 -2.60 0.70
N VAL A 115 -7.96 -1.46 1.11
CA VAL A 115 -7.23 -0.45 1.88
C VAL A 115 -8.05 0.01 3.06
N ILE A 116 -7.38 0.14 4.19
CA ILE A 116 -7.91 0.79 5.39
C ILE A 116 -7.23 2.15 5.48
N GLU A 117 -8.02 3.20 5.64
CA GLU A 117 -7.54 4.57 5.76
C GLU A 117 -7.98 5.13 7.12
N VAL A 118 -7.01 5.55 7.92
CA VAL A 118 -7.23 6.27 9.18
C VAL A 118 -6.78 7.71 8.98
N PHE A 119 -7.74 8.65 9.07
CA PHE A 119 -7.52 10.05 8.74
C PHE A 119 -7.06 10.84 9.97
N ASN A 120 -5.94 11.53 9.85
CA ASN A 120 -5.31 12.37 10.87
C ASN A 120 -5.19 11.65 12.24
N PRO A 121 -4.58 10.45 12.30
CA PRO A 121 -4.46 9.72 13.56
C PRO A 121 -3.55 10.48 14.54
N GLU A 122 -4.03 10.68 15.76
CA GLU A 122 -3.25 11.34 16.84
C GLU A 122 -2.15 10.43 17.40
N ILE A 123 -2.33 9.12 17.27
CA ILE A 123 -1.40 8.09 17.76
C ILE A 123 -0.87 7.26 16.61
N LYS A 124 0.35 6.73 16.78
CA LYS A 124 0.93 5.77 15.85
C LYS A 124 0.55 4.34 16.26
N LEU A 125 0.30 3.50 15.26
CA LEU A 125 0.08 2.09 15.47
C LEU A 125 1.36 1.43 15.99
N THR A 126 1.26 0.69 17.09
CA THR A 126 2.39 -0.06 17.67
C THR A 126 2.54 -1.43 17.01
N VAL A 127 3.73 -2.04 17.13
CA VAL A 127 3.99 -3.39 16.59
C VAL A 127 3.01 -4.44 17.13
N PRO A 128 2.66 -4.50 18.43
CA PRO A 128 1.67 -5.44 18.92
C PRO A 128 0.27 -5.22 18.34
N GLN A 129 -0.15 -3.96 18.16
CA GLN A 129 -1.45 -3.63 17.55
C GLN A 129 -1.48 -4.02 16.07
N LEU A 130 -0.40 -3.77 15.34
CA LEU A 130 -0.27 -4.23 13.95
C LEU A 130 -0.37 -5.75 13.85
N SER A 131 0.36 -6.47 14.70
CA SER A 131 0.31 -7.94 14.73
C SER A 131 -1.09 -8.47 15.04
N GLU A 132 -1.86 -7.79 15.90
CA GLU A 132 -3.24 -8.20 16.17
C GLU A 132 -4.16 -7.96 14.97
N LEU A 133 -4.01 -6.83 14.27
CA LEU A 133 -4.72 -6.57 13.00
C LEU A 133 -4.42 -7.65 11.95
N GLU A 134 -3.15 -8.04 11.81
CA GLU A 134 -2.72 -9.09 10.89
C GLU A 134 -3.37 -10.45 11.22
N LYS A 135 -3.46 -10.82 12.50
CA LYS A 135 -4.17 -12.03 12.95
C LYS A 135 -5.65 -11.98 12.64
N ILE A 136 -6.31 -10.84 12.91
CA ILE A 136 -7.74 -10.66 12.62
C ILE A 136 -8.02 -10.85 11.13
N LEU A 137 -7.15 -10.31 10.27
CA LEU A 137 -7.31 -10.39 8.82
C LEU A 137 -6.78 -11.69 8.21
N GLY A 138 -5.93 -12.42 8.93
CA GLY A 138 -5.26 -13.62 8.44
C GLY A 138 -4.22 -13.35 7.36
N CYS A 139 -3.62 -12.15 7.36
CA CYS A 139 -2.59 -11.76 6.39
C CYS A 139 -1.63 -10.73 7.00
N GLU A 140 -0.41 -10.65 6.46
CA GLU A 140 0.53 -9.58 6.77
C GLU A 140 0.06 -8.24 6.18
N LEU A 141 0.35 -7.15 6.88
CA LEU A 141 -0.03 -5.80 6.48
C LEU A 141 1.19 -4.93 6.22
N LYS A 142 1.12 -4.14 5.15
CA LYS A 142 2.04 -3.02 4.89
C LYS A 142 1.43 -1.73 5.45
N VAL A 143 2.27 -0.95 6.13
CA VAL A 143 1.91 0.35 6.71
C VAL A 143 2.45 1.46 5.81
N ILE A 144 1.55 2.31 5.33
CA ILE A 144 1.83 3.43 4.42
C ILE A 144 1.41 4.72 5.13
N ASN A 145 2.34 5.66 5.31
CA ASN A 145 2.04 6.99 5.85
C ASN A 145 1.95 7.97 4.68
N ALA A 146 0.74 8.44 4.39
CA ALA A 146 0.50 9.42 3.34
C ALA A 146 0.33 10.82 3.91
N TYR A 147 0.81 11.82 3.17
CA TYR A 147 0.66 13.24 3.49
C TYR A 147 0.23 14.00 2.23
N TYR A 148 -0.82 14.81 2.33
CA TYR A 148 -1.40 15.62 1.25
C TYR A 148 -1.70 17.04 1.72
#